data_AF-A0A959QJX6-F1
#
_entry.id   AF-A0A959QJX6-F1
#
_cell.length_a   1.000
_cell.length_b   1.000
_cell.length_c   1.000
_cell.angle_alpha   90.00
_cell.angle_beta   90.00
_cell.angle_gamma   90.00
#
_symmetry.space_group_name_H-M   'P 1'
#
loop_
_entity.id
_entity.type
_entity.pdbx_description
1 polymer ?
#
loop_
_entity_poly.entity_id
_entity_poly.type
_entity_poly.pdbx_seq_one_letter_code
_entity_poly.pdbx_strand_id
1 'polypeptide(L)' 'MFTLLLGSLGAPELIFIAFVVLLLFGGKKLPELMRGLGSGIREFNNAKANIESEVKESMKELDEKKK' A
#
# COMPACT_ATOMS: atom_id res chain seq x y z
N MET A 1 -2.02 7.45 -35.08
CA MET A 1 -2.60 6.15 -34.65
C MET A 1 -1.99 5.67 -33.33
N PHE A 2 -0.66 5.55 -33.20
CA PHE A 2 0.01 5.24 -31.92
C PHE A 2 -0.26 6.29 -30.81
N THR A 3 -0.37 7.57 -31.17
CA THR A 3 -0.63 8.68 -30.24
C THR A 3 -2.06 8.74 -29.71
N LEU A 4 -3.04 8.17 -30.43
CA LEU A 4 -4.43 8.05 -29.95
C LEU A 4 -4.55 7.01 -28.82
N LEU A 5 -3.68 6.00 -28.84
CA LEU A 5 -3.63 4.91 -27.84
C LEU A 5 -2.99 5.38 -26.51
N LEU A 6 -2.04 6.33 -26.57
CA LEU A 6 -1.35 6.85 -25.37
C LEU A 6 -2.00 8.10 -24.77
N GLY A 7 -2.84 8.81 -25.53
CA GLY A 7 -3.40 10.11 -25.13
C GLY A 7 -4.78 10.04 -24.44
N SER A 8 -5.56 8.99 -24.68
CA SER A 8 -6.79 8.73 -23.93
C SER A 8 -6.73 7.31 -23.37
N LEU A 9 -6.21 7.17 -22.14
CA LEU A 9 -6.38 5.94 -21.37
C LEU A 9 -7.88 5.78 -21.06
N GLY A 10 -8.62 5.23 -22.01
CA GLY A 10 -10.00 4.87 -21.84
C GLY A 10 -10.11 3.61 -20.99
N ALA A 11 -11.34 3.34 -20.53
CA ALA A 11 -11.66 2.08 -19.87
C ALA A 11 -11.26 0.82 -20.70
N PRO A 12 -11.39 0.80 -22.04
CA PRO A 12 -11.00 -0.37 -22.86
C PRO A 12 -9.51 -0.70 -22.77
N GLU A 13 -8.64 0.31 -22.85
CA GLU A 13 -7.19 0.14 -22.81
C GLU A 13 -6.71 -0.37 -21.45
N LEU A 14 -7.28 0.15 -20.36
CA LEU A 14 -6.98 -0.32 -19.00
C LEU A 14 -7.39 -1.78 -18.80
N ILE A 15 -8.54 -2.19 -19.32
CA ILE A 15 -9.00 -3.59 -19.28
C ILE A 15 -8.03 -4.48 -20.06
N PHE A 16 -7.55 -4.04 -21.23
CA PHE A 16 -6.61 -4.82 -22.03
C PHE A 16 -5.27 -5.01 -21.30
N ILE A 17 -4.73 -3.95 -20.70
CA ILE A 17 -3.49 -4.02 -19.90
C ILE A 17 -3.71 -4.94 -18.69
N ALA A 18 -4.81 -4.79 -17.97
CA ALA A 18 -5.15 -5.65 -16.85
C ALA A 18 -5.26 -7.13 -17.27
N PHE A 19 -5.80 -7.40 -18.46
CA PHE A 19 -5.89 -8.75 -19.01
C PHE A 19 -4.51 -9.36 -19.32
N VAL A 20 -3.61 -8.59 -19.94
CA VAL A 20 -2.22 -9.05 -20.19
C VAL A 20 -1.50 -9.33 -18.88
N VAL A 21 -1.62 -8.44 -17.89
CA VAL A 21 -1.05 -8.65 -16.55
C VAL A 21 -1.65 -9.90 -15.89
N LEU A 22 -2.96 -10.12 -16.02
CA LEU A 22 -3.64 -11.31 -15.51
C LEU A 22 -3.16 -12.60 -16.18
N LEU A 23 -2.81 -12.58 -17.47
CA LEU A 23 -2.25 -13.75 -18.16
C LEU A 23 -0.81 -14.03 -17.72
N LEU A 24 0.00 -12.99 -17.54
CA LEU A 24 1.41 -13.14 -17.12
C LEU A 24 1.55 -13.61 -15.67
N PHE A 25 0.75 -13.04 -14.76
CA PHE A 25 0.82 -13.35 -13.33
C PHE A 25 -0.22 -14.40 -12.90
N GLY A 26 -1.29 -14.61 -13.68
CA GLY A 26 -2.41 -15.45 -13.30
C GLY A 26 -3.41 -14.73 -12.39
N GLY A 27 -4.71 -15.03 -12.57
CA GLY A 27 -5.77 -14.36 -11.82
C GLY A 27 -5.78 -14.61 -10.31
N LYS A 28 -5.02 -15.60 -9.82
CA LYS A 28 -4.87 -15.89 -8.39
C LYS A 28 -3.71 -15.14 -7.73
N LYS A 29 -2.62 -14.85 -8.45
CA LYS A 29 -1.44 -14.19 -7.86
C LYS A 29 -1.68 -12.70 -7.60
N LEU A 30 -2.43 -12.01 -8.45
CA LEU A 30 -2.69 -10.58 -8.25
C LEU A 30 -3.47 -10.31 -6.94
N PRO A 31 -4.57 -11.02 -6.61
CA PRO A 31 -5.23 -10.91 -5.30
C PRO A 31 -4.34 -11.37 -4.13
N GLU A 32 -3.54 -12.42 -4.32
CA GLU A 32 -2.64 -12.94 -3.27
C GLU A 32 -1.57 -11.92 -2.89
N LEU A 33 -0.95 -11.26 -3.88
CA LEU A 33 0.01 -10.17 -3.68
C LEU A 33 -0.64 -8.95 -3.02
N MET A 34 -1.84 -8.56 -3.44
CA MET A 34 -2.58 -7.47 -2.81
C MET A 34 -2.90 -7.76 -1.34
N ARG A 35 -3.30 -8.99 -1.00
CA ARG A 35 -3.55 -9.42 0.38
C ARG A 35 -2.27 -9.39 1.21
N GLY A 36 -1.17 -9.92 0.67
CA GLY A 36 0.14 -9.90 1.33
C GLY A 36 0.65 -8.49 1.60
N LEU A 37 0.60 -7.61 0.59
CA LEU A 37 0.99 -6.21 0.71
C LEU A 37 0.09 -5.46 1.69
N GLY A 38 -1.22 -5.67 1.62
CA GLY A 38 -2.20 -5.02 2.52
C GLY A 38 -1.98 -5.43 3.97
N SER A 39 -1.75 -6.71 4.23
CA SER A 39 -1.38 -7.20 5.56
C SER A 39 -0.06 -6.61 6.05
N GLY A 40 0.96 -6.54 5.19
CA GLY A 40 2.26 -5.95 5.54
C GLY A 40 2.17 -4.46 5.88
N ILE A 41 1.43 -3.67 5.09
CA ILE A 41 1.19 -2.25 5.36
C ILE A 41 0.43 -2.06 6.68
N ARG A 42 -0.57 -2.91 6.96
CA ARG A 42 -1.32 -2.86 8.21
C ARG A 42 -0.43 -3.13 9.43
N GLU A 43 0.39 -4.17 9.37
CA GLU A 43 1.34 -4.51 10.44
C GLU A 43 2.36 -3.38 10.66
N PHE A 44 2.88 -2.81 9.57
CA PHE A 44 3.80 -1.68 9.62
C PHE A 44 3.18 -0.45 10.30
N ASN A 45 1.94 -0.11 9.96
CA ASN A 45 1.24 1.01 10.57
C ASN A 45 0.94 0.77 12.05
N ASN A 46 0.56 -0.44 12.43
CA ASN A 46 0.33 -0.80 13.84
C ASN A 46 1.63 -0.68 14.66
N ALA A 47 2.73 -1.22 14.16
CA ALA A 47 4.03 -1.11 14.81
C ALA A 47 4.46 0.36 14.98
N LYS A 48 4.28 1.18 13.92
CA LYS A 48 4.55 2.62 13.98
C LYS A 48 3.72 3.33 15.04
N ALA A 49 2.42 3.03 15.12
CA ALA A 49 1.52 3.64 16.09
C ALA A 49 1.90 3.30 17.55
N ASN A 50 2.27 2.04 17.80
CA ASN A 50 2.72 1.60 19.13
C ASN A 50 4.00 2.31 19.56
N ILE A 51 4.98 2.41 18.65
CA ILE A 51 6.24 3.14 18.91
C ILE A 51 5.97 4.61 19.19
N GLU A 52 5.10 5.26 18.41
CA GLU A 52 4.73 6.67 18.63
C GLU A 52 4.06 6.88 20.00
N SER A 53 3.21 5.96 20.46
CA SER A 53 2.64 6.04 21.80
C SER A 53 3.69 5.86 22.90
N GLU A 54 4.58 4.87 22.77
CA GLU A 54 5.62 4.58 23.76
C GLU A 54 6.61 5.74 23.90
N VAL A 55 7.01 6.35 22.78
CA VAL A 55 7.88 7.52 22.77
C VAL A 55 7.19 8.72 23.42
N LYS A 56 5.89 8.92 23.16
CA LYS A 56 5.13 10.02 23.72
C LYS A 56 4.90 9.88 25.22
N GLU A 57 4.68 8.65 25.70
CA GLU A 57 4.57 8.34 27.14
C GLU A 57 5.93 8.56 27.83
N SER A 58 7.00 8.03 27.25
CA SER A 58 8.37 8.21 27.77
C SER A 58 8.76 9.69 27.85
N MET A 59 8.38 10.51 26.86
CA MET A 59 8.63 11.96 26.89
C MET A 59 7.81 12.67 27.97
N LYS A 60 6.55 12.26 28.19
CA LYS A 60 5.71 12.82 29.27
C LYS A 60 6.26 12.53 30.65
N GLU A 61 6.72 11.30 30.90
CA GLU A 61 7.32 10.93 32.19
C GLU A 61 8.61 11.69 32.48
N LEU A 62 9.42 11.96 31.45
CA LEU A 62 10.66 12.73 31.58
C LEU A 62 10.40 14.22 31.91
N ASP A 63 9.31 14.80 31.40
CA ASP A 63 8.88 16.16 31.73
C ASP A 63 8.29 16.25 33.15
N GLU A 64 7.54 15.23 33.61
CA GLU A 64 7.01 15.19 34.97
C GLU A 64 8.10 14.97 36.03
N LYS A 65 9.14 14.18 35.74
CA LYS A 65 10.27 13.96 36.67
C LYS A 65 11.22 15.14 36.81
N LYS A 66 11.19 16.09 35.87
CA LYS A 66 12.05 17.29 35.88
C LYS A 66 11.41 18.49 36.58
N LYS A 67 10.13 18.41 36.95
CA LYS A 67 9.38 19.46 37.63
C LYS A 67 9.31 19.19 39.13
#